data_AF-A0A7X6XVA1-F1
#
_entry.id   AF-A0A7X6XVA1-F1
#
_cell.length_a   1.000
_cell.length_b   1.000
_cell.length_c   1.000
_cell.angle_alpha   90.00
_cell.angle_beta   90.00
_cell.angle_gamma   90.00
#
_symmetry.space_group_name_H-M   'P 1'
#
loop_
_entity.id
_entity.type
_entity.pdbx_description
1 polymer ?
#
loop_
_entity_poly.entity_id
_entity_poly.type
_entity_poly.pdbx_seq_one_letter_code
_entity_poly.pdbx_strand_id
1 'polypeptide(L)' 'MIPPFQVGELMDTLGYFKAEYDIISFYKNIMFWSTKREHYNRSKYAKMAGLSVYRHVTIRNANTTRKLKGMVEGIEI' A
#
# COMPACT_ATOMS: atom_id res chain seq x y z
N MET A 1 -5.14 7.50 -15.05
CA MET A 1 -3.67 7.61 -15.20
C MET A 1 -3.05 7.11 -13.91
N ILE A 2 -2.22 6.06 -13.96
CA ILE A 2 -1.44 5.61 -12.78
C ILE A 2 -0.24 6.57 -12.68
N PRO A 3 -0.02 7.25 -11.54
CA PRO A 3 1.11 8.16 -11.40
C PRO A 3 2.44 7.40 -11.57
N PRO A 4 3.45 7.97 -12.25
CA PRO A 4 4.74 7.33 -12.46
C PRO A 4 5.63 7.41 -11.21
N PHE A 5 5.07 7.09 -10.04
CA PHE A 5 5.80 7.19 -8.78
C PHE A 5 6.56 5.89 -8.52
N GLN A 6 7.89 6.00 -8.37
CA GLN A 6 8.74 4.84 -8.14
C GLN A 6 8.75 4.45 -6.66
N VAL A 7 8.88 3.15 -6.38
CA VAL A 7 8.96 2.64 -5.01
C VAL A 7 10.17 3.20 -4.26
N GLY A 8 11.29 3.50 -4.94
CA GLY A 8 12.45 4.14 -4.31
C GLY A 8 12.11 5.50 -3.68
N GLU A 9 11.50 6.39 -4.46
CA GLU A 9 11.07 7.72 -3.98
C GLU A 9 10.03 7.62 -2.85
N LEU A 10 9.20 6.58 -2.87
CA LEU A 10 8.26 6.27 -1.79
C LEU A 10 8.98 5.92 -0.49
N MET A 11 10.01 5.09 -0.57
CA MET A 11 10.79 4.66 0.60
C MET A 11 11.57 5.80 1.22
N ASP A 12 12.15 6.68 0.41
CA ASP A 12 12.87 7.86 0.90
C ASP A 12 11.92 8.81 1.64
N THR A 13 10.70 8.99 1.12
CA THR A 13 9.67 9.83 1.75
C THR A 13 9.11 9.21 3.02
N LEU A 14 8.86 7.90 3.01
CA LEU A 14 8.27 7.21 4.14
C LEU A 14 9.29 6.94 5.25
N GLY A 15 10.58 6.80 4.92
CA GLY A 15 11.65 6.47 5.85
C GLY A 15 11.49 5.08 6.48
N TYR A 16 12.12 4.87 7.63
CA TYR A 16 12.21 3.55 8.26
C TYR A 16 10.86 3.01 8.77
N PHE A 17 10.56 1.73 8.52
CA PHE A 17 9.37 1.04 9.06
C PHE A 17 9.75 0.18 10.25
N LYS A 18 8.92 0.23 11.29
CA LYS A 18 9.08 -0.68 12.43
C LYS A 18 8.41 -2.00 12.07
N ALA A 19 9.21 -3.05 11.89
CA ALA A 19 8.72 -4.40 11.58
C ALA A 19 7.71 -4.95 12.63
N GLU A 20 7.74 -4.41 13.85
CA GLU A 20 6.74 -4.68 14.90
C GLU A 20 5.30 -4.28 14.48
N TYR A 21 5.16 -3.23 13.67
CA TYR A 21 3.87 -2.64 13.28
C TYR A 21 3.53 -2.90 11.82
N ASP A 22 4.53 -2.80 10.95
CA ASP A 22 4.38 -2.77 9.50
C ASP A 22 5.11 -3.95 8.87
N ILE A 23 4.35 -4.82 8.19
CA ILE A 23 4.88 -5.91 7.36
C ILE A 23 4.79 -5.44 5.92
N ILE A 24 5.95 -5.23 5.29
CA ILE A 24 6.04 -4.68 3.95
C ILE A 24 6.80 -5.64 3.04
N SER A 25 6.27 -5.84 1.84
CA SER A 25 6.91 -6.59 0.75
C SER A 25 6.77 -5.84 -0.56
N PHE A 26 7.71 -6.05 -1.48
CA PHE A 26 7.76 -5.34 -2.76
C PHE A 26 7.79 -6.31 -3.93
N TYR A 27 7.09 -5.96 -5.00
CA TYR A 27 7.20 -6.62 -6.28
C TYR A 27 7.08 -5.58 -7.39
N LYS A 28 8.17 -5.36 -8.15
CA LYS A 28 8.25 -4.28 -9.16
C LYS A 28 7.84 -2.93 -8.53
N ASN A 29 6.81 -2.28 -9.07
CA ASN A 29 6.27 -1.02 -8.56
C ASN A 29 5.06 -1.19 -7.62
N ILE A 30 4.89 -2.38 -7.04
CA ILE A 30 3.81 -2.70 -6.10
C ILE A 30 4.40 -2.89 -4.72
N MET A 31 3.82 -2.22 -3.74
CA MET A 31 4.09 -2.42 -2.33
C MET A 31 2.90 -3.13 -1.68
N PHE A 32 3.17 -4.27 -1.07
CA PHE A 32 2.23 -4.98 -0.21
C PHE A 32 2.47 -4.54 1.22
N TRP A 33 1.40 -4.12 1.90
CA TRP A 33 1.47 -3.64 3.27
C TRP A 33 0.39 -4.29 4.11
N SER A 34 0.82 -4.96 5.18
CA SER A 34 -0.05 -5.46 6.24
C SER A 34 0.34 -4.84 7.58
N THR A 35 -0.65 -4.51 8.40
CA THR A 35 -0.46 -4.06 9.79
C THR A 35 -1.33 -4.91 10.69
N LYS A 36 -0.83 -5.24 11.87
CA LYS A 36 -1.68 -5.86 12.89
C LYS A 36 -2.70 -4.84 13.40
N ARG A 37 -3.93 -5.29 13.65
CA ARG A 37 -5.04 -4.40 14.07
C ARG A 37 -4.73 -3.67 15.37
N GLU A 38 -4.08 -4.35 16.31
CA GLU A 38 -3.62 -3.82 17.61
C GLU A 38 -2.64 -2.65 17.49
N HIS A 39 -1.92 -2.55 16.37
CA HIS A 39 -0.91 -1.51 16.12
C HIS A 39 -1.30 -0.54 15.01
N TYR A 40 -2.52 -0.65 14.46
CA TYR A 40 -2.96 0.16 13.31
C TYR A 40 -2.76 1.66 13.52
N ASN A 41 -3.19 2.20 14.67
CA ASN A 41 -3.05 3.64 14.96
C ASN A 41 -1.59 4.11 15.06
N ARG A 42 -0.65 3.20 15.31
CA ARG A 42 0.79 3.49 15.40
C ARG A 42 1.53 3.25 14.08
N SER A 43 0.93 2.49 13.16
CA SER A 43 1.48 2.18 11.83
C SER A 43 1.73 3.44 11.00
N LYS A 44 2.73 3.39 10.12
CA LYS A 44 2.88 4.46 9.11
C LYS A 44 1.75 4.45 8.09
N TYR A 45 1.11 3.29 7.89
CA TYR A 45 -0.05 3.14 7.01
C TYR A 45 -1.20 4.07 7.41
N ALA A 46 -1.56 4.11 8.69
CA ALA A 46 -2.65 4.97 9.18
C ALA A 46 -2.35 6.47 9.01
N LYS A 47 -1.06 6.85 8.95
CA LYS A 47 -0.61 8.24 8.76
C LYS A 47 -0.40 8.61 7.30
N MET A 48 -0.43 7.64 6.38
CA MET A 48 -0.09 7.84 4.97
C MET A 48 -0.99 8.84 4.26
N ALA A 49 -2.27 8.92 4.64
CA ALA A 49 -3.22 9.86 4.03
C ALA A 49 -2.84 11.34 4.23
N GLY A 50 -2.03 11.66 5.24
CA GLY A 50 -1.54 13.02 5.50
C GLY A 50 -0.23 13.37 4.78
N LEU A 51 0.37 12.43 4.04
CA LEU A 51 1.66 12.64 3.38
C LEU A 51 1.48 13.14 1.95
N SER A 52 2.40 13.99 1.49
CA SER A 52 2.42 14.51 0.12
C SER A 52 2.40 13.40 -0.93
N VAL A 53 3.00 12.24 -0.62
CA VAL A 53 3.07 11.08 -1.50
C VAL A 53 1.73 10.38 -1.73
N TYR A 54 0.73 10.62 -0.87
CA TYR A 54 -0.58 9.96 -0.97
C TYR A 54 -1.28 10.19 -2.32
N ARG A 55 -1.14 11.39 -2.88
CA ARG A 55 -1.70 11.76 -4.20
C ARG A 55 -1.02 11.06 -5.38
N HIS A 56 0.14 10.44 -5.15
CA HIS A 56 0.96 9.78 -6.15
C HIS A 56 0.82 8.26 -6.11
N VAL A 57 0.00 7.70 -5.20
CA VAL A 57 -0.17 6.26 -5.04
C VAL A 57 -1.64 5.86 -5.16
N THR A 58 -1.88 4.61 -5.56
CA THR A 58 -3.21 3.99 -5.48
C THR A 58 -3.19 2.92 -4.41
N ILE A 59 -3.92 3.16 -3.31
CA ILE A 59 -4.03 2.20 -2.21
C ILE A 59 -5.34 1.44 -2.33
N ARG A 60 -5.29 0.12 -2.28
CA ARG A 60 -6.46 -0.77 -2.27
C ARG A 60 -6.25 -1.88 -1.24
N ASN A 61 -7.32 -2.26 -0.55
CA ASN A 61 -7.26 -3.40 0.35
C ASN A 61 -7.28 -4.72 -0.44
N ALA A 62 -6.90 -5.82 0.22
CA ALA A 62 -6.81 -7.14 -0.42
C ALA A 62 -8.14 -7.63 -1.02
N ASN A 63 -9.28 -7.29 -0.42
CA ASN A 63 -10.60 -7.66 -0.95
C ASN A 63 -10.86 -6.92 -2.28
N THR A 64 -10.57 -5.62 -2.34
CA THR A 64 -10.74 -4.84 -3.57
C THR A 64 -9.79 -5.33 -4.66
N THR A 65 -8.54 -5.64 -4.33
CA THR A 65 -7.60 -6.22 -5.30
C THR A 65 -8.11 -7.55 -5.85
N ARG A 66 -8.66 -8.42 -5.00
CA ARG A 66 -9.30 -9.68 -5.46
C ARG A 66 -10.49 -9.41 -6.37
N LYS A 67 -11.38 -8.48 -6.02
CA LYS A 67 -12.52 -8.06 -6.87
C LYS A 67 -12.08 -7.53 -8.23
N LEU A 68 -11.07 -6.66 -8.25
CA LEU A 68 -10.51 -6.14 -9.49
C LEU A 68 -9.91 -7.26 -10.36
N LYS A 69 -9.25 -8.24 -9.74
CA LYS A 69 -8.73 -9.41 -10.45
C LYS A 69 -9.85 -10.18 -11.16
N GLY A 70 -10.92 -10.56 -10.45
CA GLY A 70 -12.02 -11.30 -11.11
C GLY A 70 -12.76 -10.48 -12.15
N MET A 71 -12.90 -9.16 -11.96
CA MET A 71 -13.44 -8.27 -13.01
C MET A 71 -12.59 -8.27 -14.29
N VAL A 72 -11.26 -8.32 -14.16
CA VAL A 72 -10.33 -8.39 -15.31
C VAL A 72 -10.32 -9.78 -15.95
N GLU A 73 -10.44 -10.84 -15.14
CA GLU A 73 -10.42 -12.23 -15.60
C GLU A 73 -11.79 -12.73 -16.09
N GLY A 74 -12.85 -11.93 -15.96
CA GLY A 74 -14.21 -12.31 -16.33
C GLY A 74 -14.85 -13.34 -15.38
N ILE A 75 -14.37 -13.40 -14.14
CA ILE A 75 -14.83 -14.33 -13.10
C ILE A 75 -15.73 -13.56 -12.13
N GLU A 76 -17.00 -13.98 -11.98
CA GLU A 76 -17.87 -13.48 -10.91
C GLU A 76 -17.32 -13.92 -9.54
N ILE A 77 -17.13 -12.96 -8.61
CA ILE A 77 -16.56 -13.18 -7.27
C ILE A 77 -17.56 -12.85 -6.17
#